data_AF-A0A5B8G0K4-F1
#
_entry.id   AF-A0A5B8G0K4-F1
#
_cell.length_a   1.000
_cell.length_b   1.000
_cell.length_c   1.000
_cell.angle_alpha   90.00
_cell.angle_beta   90.00
_cell.angle_gamma   90.00
#
_symmetry.space_group_name_H-M   'P 1'
#
loop_
_entity.id
_entity.type
_entity.pdbx_description
1 polymer ?
#
loop_
_entity_poly.entity_id
_entity_poly.type
_entity_poly.pdbx_seq_one_letter_code
_entity_poly.pdbx_strand_id
1 'polypeptide(L)'
;MTCTFSDIPARPGPNGALQRIASWRAAFAARSALRRQQRLDRAAFRGLLYKDEWVLRDLGVTRHDVEQAAGLPLSCNAAEELQRLAQWNRRSGM
;
A
#
# COMPACT_ATOMS: atom_id res chain seq x y z
N MET A 1 -31.04 -0.16 -55.54
CA MET A 1 -30.44 -0.52 -54.22
C MET A 1 -29.00 -0.92 -54.47
N THR A 2 -28.06 0.01 -54.28
CA THR A 2 -26.62 -0.23 -54.50
C THR A 2 -25.93 -0.25 -53.15
N CYS A 3 -25.50 -1.44 -52.70
CA CYS A 3 -24.70 -1.57 -51.49
C CYS A 3 -23.27 -1.11 -51.80
N THR A 4 -22.80 -0.06 -51.14
CA THR A 4 -21.44 0.45 -51.26
C THR A 4 -20.48 -0.39 -50.42
N PHE A 5 -19.36 -0.76 -51.03
CA PHE A 5 -18.23 -1.59 -50.54
C PHE A 5 -17.45 -0.99 -49.34
N SER A 6 -18.03 -0.04 -48.62
CA SER A 6 -17.35 0.77 -47.61
C SER A 6 -17.56 0.24 -46.19
N ASP A 7 -17.08 -0.97 -45.91
CA ASP A 7 -16.86 -1.46 -44.53
C ASP A 7 -15.64 -2.38 -44.49
N ILE A 8 -14.45 -1.78 -44.68
CA ILE A 8 -13.19 -2.45 -44.38
C ILE A 8 -12.86 -2.12 -42.92
N PRO A 9 -12.92 -3.09 -41.97
CA PRO A 9 -12.51 -2.81 -40.60
C PRO A 9 -11.01 -2.51 -40.59
N ALA A 10 -10.65 -1.30 -40.15
CA ALA A 10 -9.28 -0.87 -40.02
C ALA A 10 -8.50 -1.90 -39.17
N ARG A 11 -7.43 -2.48 -39.74
CA ARG A 11 -6.50 -3.32 -39.00
C ARG A 11 -5.97 -2.52 -37.80
N PRO A 12 -5.98 -3.07 -36.57
CA PRO A 12 -5.42 -2.37 -35.42
C PRO A 12 -3.94 -2.13 -35.67
N GLY A 13 -3.57 -0.86 -35.82
CA GLY A 13 -2.19 -0.44 -36.05
C GLY A 13 -1.27 -0.75 -34.86
N PRO A 14 0.05 -0.69 -35.06
CA PRO A 14 1.09 -1.05 -34.07
C PRO A 14 1.01 -0.27 -32.74
N ASN A 15 0.22 0.80 -32.70
CA ASN A 15 -0.02 1.64 -31.53
C ASN A 15 -0.64 0.86 -30.36
N GLY A 16 -1.42 -0.21 -30.62
CA GLY A 16 -2.00 -1.04 -29.56
C GLY A 16 -0.97 -1.86 -28.77
N ALA A 17 0.12 -2.28 -29.40
CA ALA A 17 1.20 -3.03 -28.74
C ALA A 17 2.04 -2.13 -27.84
N LEU A 18 2.36 -0.91 -28.31
CA LEU A 18 3.11 0.07 -27.53
C LEU A 18 2.33 0.58 -26.31
N GLN A 19 1.02 0.80 -26.45
CA GLN A 19 0.15 1.17 -25.31
C GLN A 19 0.13 0.08 -24.23
N ARG A 20 0.16 -1.21 -24.62
CA ARG A 20 0.25 -2.32 -23.67
C ARG A 20 1.60 -2.35 -22.96
N ILE A 21 2.72 -2.18 -23.64
CA ILE A 21 4.03 -2.17 -22.98
C ILE A 21 4.16 -0.97 -22.03
N ALA A 22 3.64 0.19 -22.42
CA ALA A 22 3.61 1.39 -21.58
C ALA A 22 2.77 1.19 -20.32
N SER A 23 1.59 0.58 -20.41
CA SER A 23 0.74 0.32 -19.25
C SER A 23 1.36 -0.69 -18.27
N TRP A 24 2.09 -1.69 -18.78
CA TRP A 24 2.83 -2.64 -17.95
C TRP A 24 3.98 -1.96 -17.18
N ARG A 25 4.73 -1.05 -17.83
CA ARG A 25 5.79 -0.27 -17.16
C ARG A 25 5.21 0.66 -16.10
N ALA A 26 4.08 1.32 -16.38
CA ALA A 26 3.39 2.18 -15.42
C ALA A 26 2.88 1.38 -14.21
N ALA A 27 2.28 0.21 -14.42
CA ALA A 27 1.85 -0.68 -13.34
C ALA A 27 3.02 -1.19 -12.49
N PHE A 28 4.16 -1.47 -13.13
CA PHE A 28 5.37 -1.91 -12.42
C PHE A 28 6.01 -0.78 -11.61
N ALA A 29 6.03 0.45 -12.15
CA ALA A 29 6.50 1.64 -11.45
C ALA A 29 5.60 2.00 -10.25
N ALA A 30 4.28 1.87 -10.40
CA ALA A 30 3.34 2.04 -9.29
C ALA A 30 3.57 0.98 -8.19
N ARG A 31 3.83 -0.27 -8.58
CA ARG A 31 4.10 -1.37 -7.64
C ARG A 31 5.45 -1.22 -6.92
N SER A 32 6.47 -0.69 -7.59
CA SER A 32 7.77 -0.43 -6.96
C SER A 32 7.74 0.80 -6.05
N ALA A 33 7.00 1.85 -6.42
CA ALA A 33 6.74 3.01 -5.58
C ALA A 33 5.99 2.61 -4.30
N LEU A 34 4.96 1.77 -4.42
CA LEU A 34 4.23 1.21 -3.27
C LEU A 34 5.17 0.41 -2.35
N ARG A 35 6.02 -0.45 -2.91
CA ARG A 35 7.01 -1.21 -2.12
C ARG A 35 8.05 -0.32 -1.45
N ARG A 36 8.46 0.78 -2.10
CA ARG A 36 9.39 1.76 -1.52
C ARG A 36 8.72 2.50 -0.35
N GLN A 37 7.46 2.89 -0.51
CA GLN A 37 6.68 3.53 0.54
C GLN A 37 6.48 2.60 1.73
N GLN A 38 6.09 1.34 1.50
CA GLN A 38 6.02 0.30 2.53
C GLN A 38 7.34 0.09 3.29
N ARG A 39 8.49 0.22 2.60
CA ARG A 39 9.81 0.15 3.25
C ARG A 39 10.08 1.36 4.14
N LEU A 40 9.74 2.56 3.69
CA LEU A 40 9.87 3.79 4.47
C LEU A 40 8.95 3.79 5.68
N ASP A 41 7.70 3.38 5.49
CA ASP A 41 6.72 3.23 6.57
C ASP A 41 7.21 2.22 7.60
N ARG A 42 7.79 1.09 7.16
CA ARG A 42 8.41 0.12 8.07
C ARG A 42 9.63 0.68 8.80
N ALA A 43 10.45 1.50 8.14
CA ALA A 43 11.60 2.15 8.78
C ALA A 43 11.16 3.17 9.84
N ALA A 44 10.15 3.98 9.53
CA ALA A 44 9.54 4.92 10.46
C ALA A 44 8.88 4.18 11.65
N PHE A 45 8.14 3.10 11.36
CA PHE A 45 7.50 2.26 12.37
C PHE A 45 8.52 1.57 13.29
N ARG A 46 9.65 1.10 12.76
CA ARG A 46 10.75 0.58 13.59
C ARG A 46 11.35 1.64 14.50
N GLY A 47 11.29 2.92 14.12
CA GLY A 47 11.65 4.03 15.00
C GLY A 47 10.78 4.12 16.25
N LEU A 48 9.52 3.66 16.21
CA LEU A 48 8.66 3.61 17.40
C LEU A 48 9.15 2.59 18.44
N LEU A 49 9.82 1.51 18.04
CA LEU A 49 10.35 0.49 18.97
C LEU A 49 11.44 1.04 19.90
N TYR A 50 12.06 2.16 19.52
CA TYR A 50 13.08 2.84 20.30
C TYR A 50 12.52 4.05 21.07
N LYS A 51 11.20 4.31 21.00
CA LYS A 51 10.56 5.35 21.80
C LYS A 51 10.34 4.83 23.22
N ASP A 52 10.47 5.74 24.19
CA ASP A 52 10.23 5.43 25.58
C ASP A 52 8.77 5.02 25.83
N GLU A 53 8.56 4.15 26.82
CA GLU A 53 7.25 3.60 27.19
C GLU A 53 6.20 4.70 27.50
N TRP A 54 6.64 5.84 28.03
CA TRP A 54 5.74 6.96 28.35
C TRP A 54 5.17 7.62 27.09
N VAL A 55 5.97 7.72 26.01
CA VAL A 55 5.52 8.25 24.71
C VAL A 55 4.51 7.30 24.07
N LEU A 56 4.76 5.99 24.18
CA LEU A 56 3.86 4.96 23.65
C LEU A 56 2.51 5.00 24.39
N ARG A 57 2.55 5.14 25.72
CA ARG A 57 1.33 5.31 26.52
C ARG A 57 0.50 6.53 26.14
N ASP A 58 1.14 7.66 25.83
CA ASP A 58 0.42 8.87 25.39
C ASP A 58 -0.30 8.67 24.04
N LEU A 59 0.23 7.79 23.19
CA LEU A 59 -0.42 7.35 21.95
C LEU A 59 -1.56 6.32 22.20
N GLY A 60 -1.64 5.78 23.42
CA GLY A 60 -2.59 4.74 23.83
C GLY A 60 -2.17 3.33 23.43
N VAL A 61 -0.86 3.11 23.18
CA VAL A 61 -0.31 1.82 22.77
C VAL A 61 0.82 1.41 23.70
N THR A 62 1.00 0.12 23.89
CA THR A 62 2.13 -0.41 24.66
C THR A 62 3.29 -0.77 23.73
N ARG A 63 4.49 -0.92 24.29
CA ARG A 63 5.61 -1.48 23.52
C ARG A 63 5.29 -2.85 22.92
N HIS A 64 4.51 -3.67 23.63
CA HIS A 64 4.08 -4.96 23.12
C HIS A 64 3.21 -4.82 21.86
N ASP A 65 2.29 -3.86 21.83
CA ASP A 65 1.43 -3.59 20.66
C ASP A 65 2.26 -3.16 19.44
N VAL A 66 3.30 -2.34 19.67
CA VAL A 66 4.25 -1.92 18.63
C VAL A 66 5.06 -3.12 18.12
N GLU A 67 5.53 -4.00 19.01
CA GLU A 67 6.27 -5.20 18.64
C GLU A 67 5.41 -6.19 17.83
N GLN A 68 4.15 -6.40 18.24
CA GLN A 68 3.18 -7.21 17.50
C GLN A 68 2.93 -6.65 16.10
N ALA A 69 2.66 -5.35 15.99
CA ALA A 69 2.43 -4.69 14.70
C ALA A 69 3.71 -4.63 13.83
N ALA A 70 4.91 -4.59 14.41
CA ALA A 70 6.19 -4.66 13.68
C ALA A 70 6.45 -6.03 13.05
N GLY A 71 5.88 -7.09 13.64
CA GLY A 71 5.97 -8.48 13.17
C GLY A 71 5.10 -8.78 11.96
N LEU A 72 4.20 -7.88 11.57
CA LEU A 72 3.23 -8.13 10.51
C LEU A 72 3.87 -8.32 9.12
N PRO A 73 3.26 -9.17 8.27
CA PRO A 73 3.68 -9.34 6.89
C PRO A 73 3.47 -8.05 6.09
N LEU A 74 4.26 -7.85 5.04
CA LEU A 74 4.22 -6.65 4.16
C LEU A 74 2.87 -6.45 3.44
N SER A 75 2.01 -7.45 3.43
CA SER A 75 0.63 -7.38 2.95
C SER A 75 -0.30 -6.62 3.89
N CYS A 76 0.11 -6.41 5.15
CA CYS A 76 -0.69 -5.78 6.18
C CYS A 76 -0.09 -4.43 6.56
N ASN A 77 -0.95 -3.42 6.71
CA ASN A 77 -0.55 -2.09 7.14
C ASN A 77 -0.35 -2.09 8.67
N ALA A 78 0.90 -2.05 9.11
CA ALA A 78 1.24 -2.04 10.53
C ALA A 78 0.67 -0.82 11.27
N ALA A 79 0.52 0.33 10.60
CA ALA A 79 -0.03 1.54 11.21
C ALA A 79 -1.53 1.41 11.49
N GLU A 80 -2.28 0.79 10.58
CA GLU A 80 -3.72 0.53 10.78
C GLU A 80 -3.95 -0.44 11.93
N GLU A 81 -3.14 -1.49 12.04
CA GLU A 81 -3.28 -2.45 13.14
C GLU A 81 -2.95 -1.79 14.48
N LEU A 82 -1.88 -0.99 14.53
CA LEU A 82 -1.52 -0.23 15.73
C LEU A 82 -2.64 0.74 16.14
N GLN A 83 -3.31 1.36 15.18
CA GLN A 83 -4.44 2.24 15.43
C GLN A 83 -5.65 1.48 16.00
N ARG A 84 -5.91 0.25 15.53
CA ARG A 84 -6.97 -0.61 16.12
C ARG A 84 -6.64 -1.00 17.55
N LEU A 85 -5.39 -1.37 17.83
CA LEU A 85 -4.93 -1.69 19.18
C LEU A 85 -5.08 -0.48 20.12
N ALA A 86 -4.69 0.71 19.66
CA ALA A 86 -4.86 1.94 20.43
C ALA A 86 -6.33 2.22 20.78
N GLN A 87 -7.25 2.04 19.82
CA GLN A 87 -8.68 2.19 20.07
C GLN A 87 -9.21 1.13 21.02
N TRP A 88 -8.73 -0.11 20.90
CA TRP A 88 -9.12 -1.19 21.80
C TRP A 88 -8.66 -0.91 23.24
N ASN A 89 -7.41 -0.50 23.45
CA ASN A 89 -6.85 -0.15 24.77
C ASN A 89 -7.65 0.98 25.43
N ARG A 90 -7.92 2.07 24.69
CA ARG A 90 -8.68 3.22 25.20
C ARG A 90 -10.10 2.84 25.65
N ARG A 91 -10.75 1.91 24.95
CA ARG A 91 -12.09 1.41 25.34
C ARG A 91 -12.03 0.50 26.56
N SER A 92 -10.96 -0.28 26.68
CA SER A 92 -10.76 -1.23 27.79
C SER A 92 -10.27 -0.57 29.09
N GLY A 93 -9.94 0.73 29.07
CA GLY A 93 -9.51 1.49 30.24
C GLY A 93 -8.10 1.15 30.73
N MET A 94 -7.25 0.62 29.82
CA MET A 94 -5.81 0.45 30.03
C MET A 94 -5.06 1.76 29.84
#